data_AF-A0A6B9YL47-F1
#
_entry.id   AF-A0A6B9YL47-F1
#
_cell.length_a   1.000
_cell.length_b   1.000
_cell.length_c   1.000
_cell.angle_alpha   90.00
_cell.angle_beta   90.00
_cell.angle_gamma   90.00
#
_symmetry.space_group_name_H-M   'P 1'
#
loop_
_entity.id
_entity.type
_entity.pdbx_description
1 polymer ?
#
loop_
_entity_poly.entity_id
_entity_poly.type
_entity_poly.pdbx_seq_one_letter_code
_entity_poly.pdbx_strand_id
1 'polypeptide(L)'
;MNTVRVRFVGWAPVRRFFNIVLGAMAMIAVALVSAFLSMRLAIHGHEVKVPQLANMTISEASRRASALGLRLQLENRFYSPNVPAGKVLAQYPVAGATVRRQWPVRVTESLGIQRVTIPDVIGEGERAASINLRRLGLELGTVGHVSLAGTASTVIAQTPAAGAKGVDRPKVSILLNDGPDESAQGYVMPSLVGFTLSGAYARASASGLRIVSAEDVTPNAPLPTTPAPQPVPQPNPPAPTGLTPGIVVAQSPLAGHRVARGDTVRLSLVH
;
A
#
# COMPACT_ATOMS: atom_id res chain seq x y z
N MET A 1 -20.91 -8.07 129.98
CA MET A 1 -21.36 -7.27 128.82
C MET A 1 -20.35 -7.41 127.70
N ASN A 2 -20.73 -7.96 126.54
CA ASN A 2 -19.85 -8.06 125.37
C ASN A 2 -20.42 -7.16 124.26
N THR A 3 -19.79 -6.02 124.03
CA THR A 3 -20.20 -5.04 123.01
C THR A 3 -19.72 -5.47 121.63
N VAL A 4 -20.65 -5.83 120.76
CA VAL A 4 -20.40 -6.17 119.35
C VAL A 4 -20.14 -4.88 118.57
N ARG A 5 -18.91 -4.68 118.08
CA ARG A 5 -18.58 -3.61 117.12
C ARG A 5 -18.93 -4.06 115.70
N VAL A 6 -19.87 -3.37 115.06
CA VAL A 6 -20.17 -3.53 113.63
C VAL A 6 -19.17 -2.70 112.82
N ARG A 7 -18.34 -3.35 112.00
CA ARG A 7 -17.39 -2.71 111.08
C ARG A 7 -18.10 -2.38 109.76
N PHE A 8 -18.20 -1.09 109.42
CA PHE A 8 -18.62 -0.63 108.09
C PHE A 8 -17.58 -1.08 107.04
N VAL A 9 -18.02 -1.92 106.09
CA VAL A 9 -17.22 -2.38 104.95
C VAL A 9 -17.25 -1.29 103.86
N GLY A 10 -16.10 -0.68 103.60
CA GLY A 10 -15.95 0.44 102.67
C GLY A 10 -16.04 0.04 101.19
N TRP A 11 -16.73 0.85 100.39
CA TRP A 11 -16.96 0.74 98.93
C TRP A 11 -15.70 0.89 98.03
N ALA A 12 -14.50 0.74 98.56
CA ALA A 12 -13.24 0.92 97.82
C ALA A 12 -12.98 -0.03 96.62
N PRO A 13 -13.41 -1.32 96.60
CA PRO A 13 -13.07 -2.23 95.50
C PRO A 13 -13.85 -1.95 94.21
N VAL A 14 -15.07 -1.40 94.31
CA VAL A 14 -15.95 -1.13 93.15
C VAL A 14 -15.36 -0.02 92.27
N ARG A 15 -14.83 1.05 92.89
CA ARG A 15 -14.18 2.16 92.18
C ARG A 15 -12.90 1.72 91.44
N ARG A 16 -12.13 0.80 92.02
CA ARG A 16 -10.92 0.25 91.39
C ARG A 16 -11.26 -0.65 90.20
N PHE A 17 -12.28 -1.49 90.32
CA PHE A 17 -12.77 -2.31 89.22
C PHE A 17 -13.29 -1.45 88.06
N PHE A 18 -14.08 -0.42 88.35
CA PHE A 18 -14.59 0.50 87.33
C PHE A 18 -13.47 1.22 86.58
N ASN A 19 -12.42 1.66 87.28
CA ASN A 19 -11.26 2.30 86.66
C ASN A 19 -10.44 1.35 85.78
N ILE A 20 -10.32 0.06 86.15
CA ILE A 20 -9.64 -0.96 85.34
C ILE A 20 -10.42 -1.25 84.06
N VAL A 21 -11.74 -1.42 84.17
CA VAL A 21 -12.63 -1.63 83.02
C VAL A 21 -12.60 -0.41 82.09
N LEU A 22 -12.63 0.80 82.65
CA LEU A 22 -12.53 2.04 81.88
C LEU A 22 -11.17 2.18 81.18
N GLY A 23 -10.08 1.81 81.85
CA GLY A 23 -8.74 1.77 81.27
C GLY A 23 -8.60 0.74 80.13
N ALA A 24 -9.19 -0.45 80.30
CA ALA A 24 -9.20 -1.48 79.26
C ALA A 24 -10.02 -1.04 78.03
N MET A 25 -11.19 -0.41 78.23
CA MET A 25 -11.97 0.20 77.17
C MET A 25 -11.20 1.30 76.44
N ALA A 26 -10.49 2.16 77.17
CA ALA A 26 -9.66 3.21 76.58
C ALA A 26 -8.52 2.61 75.73
N MET A 27 -7.85 1.56 76.20
CA MET A 27 -6.80 0.87 75.43
C MET A 27 -7.36 0.21 74.16
N ILE A 28 -8.53 -0.43 74.24
CA ILE A 28 -9.21 -1.00 73.08
C ILE A 28 -9.61 0.10 72.09
N ALA A 29 -10.13 1.23 72.58
CA ALA A 29 -10.48 2.37 71.74
C ALA A 29 -9.25 2.94 71.03
N VAL A 30 -8.13 3.14 71.73
CA VAL A 30 -6.87 3.59 71.13
C VAL A 30 -6.34 2.59 70.10
N ALA A 31 -6.40 1.29 70.39
CA ALA A 31 -5.99 0.25 69.45
C ALA A 31 -6.85 0.25 68.17
N LEU A 32 -8.18 0.40 68.30
CA LEU A 32 -9.10 0.49 67.17
C LEU A 32 -8.88 1.77 66.35
N VAL A 33 -8.67 2.91 67.01
CA VAL A 33 -8.36 4.18 66.33
C VAL A 33 -7.02 4.07 65.61
N SER A 34 -5.99 3.50 66.24
CA SER A 34 -4.68 3.29 65.62
C SER A 34 -4.77 2.35 64.41
N ALA A 35 -5.50 1.23 64.53
CA ALA A 35 -5.75 0.29 63.43
C ALA A 35 -6.54 0.94 62.29
N PHE A 36 -7.56 1.72 62.60
CA PHE A 36 -8.36 2.44 61.62
C PHE A 36 -7.53 3.51 60.90
N LEU A 37 -6.72 4.28 61.63
CA LEU A 37 -5.87 5.33 61.08
C LEU A 37 -4.77 4.73 60.19
N SER A 38 -4.14 3.65 60.62
CA SER A 38 -3.10 2.95 59.84
C SER A 38 -3.68 2.33 58.55
N MET A 39 -4.87 1.72 58.62
CA MET A 39 -5.57 1.22 57.42
C MET A 39 -5.99 2.36 56.49
N ARG A 40 -6.49 3.47 57.04
CA ARG A 40 -6.86 4.66 56.25
C ARG A 40 -5.65 5.26 55.53
N LEU A 41 -4.50 5.36 56.20
CA LEU A 41 -3.27 5.90 55.64
C LEU A 41 -2.67 5.00 54.55
N ALA A 42 -2.77 3.68 54.71
CA ALA A 42 -2.25 2.71 53.75
C ALA A 42 -3.05 2.67 52.44
N ILE A 43 -4.38 2.85 52.50
CA ILE A 43 -5.25 2.73 51.32
C ILE A 43 -5.38 4.06 50.56
N HIS A 44 -5.32 5.21 51.24
CA HIS A 44 -5.44 6.54 50.64
C HIS A 44 -4.07 7.12 50.27
N GLY A 45 -3.25 6.33 49.57
CA GLY A 45 -1.99 6.80 49.03
C GLY A 45 -2.21 8.01 48.12
N HIS A 46 -1.39 9.06 48.29
CA HIS A 46 -1.48 10.32 47.56
C HIS A 46 -1.71 10.08 46.06
N GLU A 47 -2.81 10.62 45.55
CA GLU A 47 -3.14 10.60 44.13
C GLU A 47 -2.31 11.64 43.38
N VAL A 48 -1.90 11.30 42.17
CA VAL A 48 -1.09 12.14 41.28
C VAL A 48 -1.69 12.12 39.88
N LYS A 49 -1.68 13.26 39.22
CA LYS A 49 -2.11 13.34 37.81
C LYS A 49 -1.02 12.82 36.89
N VAL A 50 -1.40 11.96 35.96
CA VAL A 50 -0.50 11.42 34.95
C VAL A 50 -0.10 12.54 33.98
N PRO A 51 1.21 12.80 33.77
CA PRO A 51 1.68 13.81 32.82
C PRO A 51 1.49 13.36 31.37
N GLN A 52 1.52 14.30 30.43
CA GLN A 52 1.66 14.01 29.01
C GLN A 52 3.10 13.55 28.73
N LEU A 53 3.25 12.31 28.29
CA LEU A 53 4.51 11.66 27.92
C LEU A 53 4.60 11.38 26.41
N ALA A 54 3.50 11.50 25.66
CA ALA A 54 3.49 11.31 24.21
C ALA A 54 4.46 12.25 23.49
N ASN A 55 5.10 11.79 22.42
CA ASN A 55 6.12 12.49 21.63
C ASN A 55 7.42 12.88 22.39
N MET A 56 7.57 12.49 23.66
CA MET A 56 8.83 12.63 24.40
C MET A 56 9.73 11.43 24.17
N THR A 57 11.04 11.59 24.37
CA THR A 57 11.96 10.45 24.41
C THR A 57 11.69 9.61 25.66
N ILE A 58 12.02 8.31 25.63
CA ILE A 58 11.85 7.43 26.80
C ILE A 58 12.61 7.97 28.02
N SER A 59 13.77 8.59 27.82
CA SER A 59 14.56 9.19 28.91
C SER A 59 13.89 10.40 29.54
N GLU A 60 13.34 11.31 28.74
CA GLU A 60 12.59 12.48 29.21
C GLU A 60 11.29 12.07 29.90
N ALA A 61 10.56 11.11 29.30
CA ALA A 61 9.33 10.57 29.85
C ALA A 61 9.59 9.93 31.21
N SER A 62 10.68 9.17 31.34
CA SER A 62 11.10 8.56 32.61
C SER A 62 11.39 9.62 33.69
N ARG A 63 12.15 10.68 33.35
CA ARG A 63 12.43 11.77 34.29
C ARG A 63 11.14 12.46 34.76
N ARG A 64 10.23 12.76 33.83
CA ARG A 64 8.97 13.46 34.12
C ARG A 64 7.99 12.60 34.92
N ALA A 65 7.92 11.30 34.64
CA ALA A 65 7.13 10.35 35.43
C ALA A 65 7.70 10.17 36.84
N SER A 66 9.03 10.01 36.96
CA SER A 66 9.71 9.80 38.25
C SER A 66 9.62 11.02 39.16
N ALA A 67 9.66 12.24 38.61
CA ALA A 67 9.46 13.48 39.36
C ALA A 67 8.09 13.55 40.06
N LEU A 68 7.10 12.84 39.53
CA LEU A 68 5.74 12.73 40.08
C LEU A 68 5.53 11.45 40.91
N GLY A 69 6.60 10.68 41.13
CA GLY A 69 6.54 9.40 41.85
C GLY A 69 5.81 8.30 41.09
N LEU A 70 5.73 8.39 39.76
CA LEU A 70 5.17 7.37 38.87
C LEU A 70 6.28 6.46 38.32
N ARG A 71 5.96 5.18 38.05
CA ARG A 71 6.92 4.23 37.47
C ARG A 71 6.67 4.09 35.98
N LEU A 72 7.63 4.48 35.15
CA LEU A 72 7.54 4.26 33.71
C LEU A 72 7.81 2.78 33.39
N GLN A 73 6.94 2.16 32.60
CA GLN A 73 7.12 0.80 32.11
C GLN A 73 6.96 0.77 30.59
N LEU A 74 7.99 0.32 29.87
CA LEU A 74 7.88 0.07 28.44
C LEU A 74 7.14 -1.25 28.23
N GLU A 75 5.94 -1.18 27.66
CA GLU A 75 5.10 -2.36 27.44
C GLU A 75 5.31 -2.93 26.04
N ASN A 76 5.17 -2.10 25.01
CA ASN A 76 5.23 -2.52 23.61
C ASN A 76 6.03 -1.54 22.75
N ARG A 77 6.42 -2.02 21.55
CA ARG A 77 7.03 -1.21 20.50
C ARG A 77 6.23 -1.38 19.21
N PHE A 78 5.79 -0.29 18.59
CA PHE A 78 5.01 -0.32 17.35
C PHE A 78 5.59 0.61 16.29
N TYR A 79 5.44 0.23 15.02
CA TYR A 79 5.77 1.12 13.91
C TYR A 79 4.71 2.22 13.78
N SER A 80 5.16 3.45 13.53
CA SER A 80 4.27 4.59 13.31
C SER A 80 4.90 5.55 12.31
N PRO A 81 4.19 5.95 11.24
CA PRO A 81 4.70 6.94 10.30
C PRO A 81 4.68 8.36 10.88
N ASN A 82 3.87 8.62 11.91
CA ASN A 82 3.66 9.96 12.46
C ASN A 82 4.59 10.28 13.65
N VAL A 83 5.09 9.25 14.35
CA VAL A 83 5.92 9.42 15.53
C VAL A 83 7.32 8.89 15.24
N PRO A 84 8.39 9.71 15.36
CA PRO A 84 9.76 9.27 15.16
C PRO A 84 10.16 8.11 16.07
N ALA A 85 11.14 7.33 15.60
CA ALA A 85 11.70 6.21 16.38
C ALA A 85 12.27 6.69 17.73
N GLY A 86 12.06 5.91 18.79
CA GLY A 86 12.56 6.19 20.14
C GLY A 86 11.71 7.17 20.96
N LYS A 87 10.56 7.61 20.43
CA LYS A 87 9.60 8.45 21.14
C LYS A 87 8.38 7.65 21.62
N VAL A 88 7.72 8.14 22.66
CA VAL A 88 6.47 7.55 23.15
C VAL A 88 5.36 7.78 22.13
N LEU A 89 4.86 6.68 21.56
CA LEU A 89 3.71 6.64 20.65
C LEU A 89 2.40 6.80 21.41
N ALA A 90 2.24 6.02 22.49
CA ALA A 90 1.04 5.98 23.30
C ALA A 90 1.41 5.73 24.76
N GLN A 91 0.54 6.17 25.67
CA GLN A 91 0.68 5.93 27.09
C GLN A 91 -0.64 5.44 27.67
N TYR A 92 -0.53 4.64 28.73
CA TYR A 92 -1.65 4.21 29.54
C TYR A 92 -1.25 4.19 31.03
N PRO A 93 -1.99 4.87 31.92
CA PRO A 93 -3.20 5.67 31.67
C PRO A 93 -2.96 6.93 30.83
N VAL A 94 -4.05 7.46 30.23
CA VAL A 94 -4.00 8.69 29.43
C VAL A 94 -3.59 9.89 30.29
N ALA A 95 -3.03 10.93 29.67
CA ALA A 95 -2.62 12.12 30.39
C ALA A 95 -3.80 12.81 31.08
N GLY A 96 -3.54 13.40 32.24
CA GLY A 96 -4.56 14.00 33.09
C GLY A 96 -5.33 13.01 33.97
N ALA A 97 -5.21 11.70 33.74
CA ALA A 97 -5.80 10.69 34.60
C ALA A 97 -5.21 10.77 36.02
N THR A 98 -6.05 10.55 37.03
CA THR A 98 -5.63 10.51 38.43
C THR A 98 -5.28 9.07 38.80
N VAL A 99 -4.06 8.85 39.28
CA VAL A 99 -3.57 7.53 39.68
C VAL A 99 -2.92 7.60 41.06
N ARG A 100 -2.80 6.46 41.73
CA ARG A 100 -2.06 6.37 42.99
C ARG A 100 -0.56 6.62 42.75
N ARG A 101 0.13 7.13 43.76
CA ARG A 101 1.60 7.19 43.73
C ARG A 101 2.18 5.78 43.49
N GLN A 102 3.32 5.72 42.81
CA GLN A 102 4.01 4.49 42.37
C GLN A 102 3.25 3.66 41.32
N TRP A 103 2.16 4.18 40.75
CA TRP A 103 1.43 3.50 39.69
C TRP A 103 2.33 3.28 38.44
N PRO A 104 2.25 2.10 37.81
CA PRO A 104 2.95 1.83 36.56
C PRO A 104 2.26 2.54 35.39
N VAL A 105 2.94 3.51 34.79
CA VAL A 105 2.54 4.14 33.53
C VAL A 105 3.18 3.37 32.40
N ARG A 106 2.35 2.64 31.67
CA ARG A 106 2.74 1.83 30.52
C ARG A 106 2.87 2.71 29.31
N VAL A 107 4.00 2.65 28.63
CA VAL A 107 4.26 3.40 27.41
C VAL A 107 4.55 2.46 26.26
N THR A 108 4.09 2.87 25.08
CA THR A 108 4.42 2.25 23.82
C THR A 108 5.46 3.11 23.12
N GLU A 109 6.59 2.53 22.75
CA GLU A 109 7.64 3.21 21.98
C GLU A 109 7.35 3.11 20.48
N SER A 110 7.56 4.20 19.75
CA SER A 110 7.54 4.18 18.29
C SER A 110 8.86 3.62 17.76
N LEU A 111 8.79 2.68 16.84
CA LEU A 111 9.91 2.22 16.01
C LEU A 111 10.11 3.10 14.77
N GLY A 112 9.28 4.14 14.59
CA GLY A 112 9.26 4.98 13.41
C GLY A 112 8.59 4.30 12.22
N ILE A 113 8.89 4.77 11.02
CA ILE A 113 8.37 4.23 9.75
C ILE A 113 8.87 2.80 9.57
N GLN A 114 7.96 1.88 9.22
CA GLN A 114 8.31 0.52 8.88
C GLN A 114 9.16 0.50 7.60
N ARG A 115 10.41 0.08 7.71
CA ARG A 115 11.32 -0.02 6.55
C ARG A 115 11.24 -1.43 5.98
N VAL A 116 10.60 -1.57 4.82
CA VAL A 116 10.62 -2.82 4.05
C VAL A 116 11.72 -2.75 3.00
N THR A 117 12.41 -3.87 2.78
CA THR A 117 13.43 -4.00 1.71
C THR A 117 12.73 -4.41 0.42
N ILE A 118 13.04 -3.70 -0.67
CA ILE A 118 12.50 -4.05 -1.99
C ILE A 118 13.28 -5.22 -2.59
N PRO A 119 12.61 -6.30 -3.03
CA PRO A 119 13.26 -7.42 -3.70
C PRO A 119 13.75 -7.01 -5.10
N ASP A 120 14.68 -7.77 -5.65
CA ASP A 120 14.99 -7.67 -7.07
C ASP A 120 13.98 -8.50 -7.86
N VAL A 121 13.19 -7.84 -8.72
CA VAL A 121 12.25 -8.50 -9.65
C VAL A 121 12.66 -8.30 -11.12
N ILE A 122 13.85 -7.74 -11.37
CA ILE A 122 14.36 -7.57 -12.74
C ILE A 122 14.65 -8.95 -13.32
N GLY A 123 14.22 -9.19 -14.56
CA GLY A 123 14.34 -10.49 -15.22
C GLY A 123 13.21 -11.48 -14.90
N GLU A 124 12.33 -11.15 -13.94
CA GLU A 124 11.14 -11.97 -13.68
C GLU A 124 9.99 -11.61 -14.63
N GLY A 125 9.06 -12.55 -14.81
CA GLY A 125 7.78 -12.25 -15.46
C GLY A 125 6.84 -11.51 -14.50
N GLU A 126 5.90 -10.74 -15.05
CA GLU A 126 4.94 -9.93 -14.27
C GLU A 126 4.26 -10.73 -13.14
N ARG A 127 3.83 -11.95 -13.43
CA ARG A 127 3.14 -12.81 -12.46
C ARG A 127 4.06 -13.19 -11.30
N ALA A 128 5.30 -13.57 -11.57
CA ALA A 128 6.28 -13.94 -10.54
C ALA A 128 6.64 -12.72 -9.68
N ALA A 129 6.93 -11.59 -10.32
CA ALA A 129 7.21 -10.32 -9.65
C ALA A 129 6.05 -9.92 -8.70
N SER A 130 4.81 -10.03 -9.17
CA SER A 130 3.62 -9.69 -8.35
C SER A 130 3.45 -10.60 -7.12
N ILE A 131 3.82 -11.87 -7.21
CA ILE A 131 3.78 -12.82 -6.09
C ILE A 131 4.89 -12.50 -5.09
N ASN A 132 6.11 -12.26 -5.57
CA ASN A 132 7.26 -11.91 -4.74
C ASN A 132 7.03 -10.60 -3.97
N LEU A 133 6.46 -9.59 -4.62
CA LEU A 133 6.09 -8.33 -3.98
C LEU A 133 5.03 -8.55 -2.90
N ARG A 134 3.93 -9.25 -3.21
CA ARG A 134 2.85 -9.51 -2.24
C ARG A 134 3.33 -10.29 -1.01
N ARG A 135 4.26 -11.22 -1.17
CA ARG A 135 4.85 -11.99 -0.05
C ARG A 135 5.54 -11.09 0.97
N LEU A 136 6.07 -9.95 0.53
CA LEU A 136 6.75 -8.96 1.38
C LEU A 136 5.81 -7.84 1.86
N GLY A 137 4.51 -7.96 1.61
CA GLY A 137 3.54 -6.90 1.90
C GLY A 137 3.68 -5.69 0.98
N LEU A 138 4.36 -5.86 -0.17
CA LEU A 138 4.47 -4.84 -1.21
C LEU A 138 3.34 -5.02 -2.24
N GLU A 139 2.77 -3.91 -2.67
CA GLU A 139 1.76 -3.84 -3.72
C GLU A 139 2.41 -3.56 -5.08
N LEU A 140 1.87 -4.16 -6.13
CA LEU A 140 2.25 -3.80 -7.49
C LEU A 140 1.68 -2.41 -7.82
N GLY A 141 2.56 -1.50 -8.22
CA GLY A 141 2.23 -0.14 -8.59
C GLY A 141 1.85 -0.02 -10.06
N THR A 142 2.44 0.95 -10.76
CA THR A 142 2.19 1.14 -12.19
C THR A 142 3.00 0.12 -12.98
N VAL A 143 2.36 -0.51 -13.98
CA VAL A 143 3.04 -1.37 -14.95
C VAL A 143 3.23 -0.56 -16.22
N GLY A 144 4.47 -0.17 -16.50
CA GLY A 144 4.87 0.43 -17.77
C GLY A 144 5.21 -0.66 -18.78
N HIS A 145 5.01 -0.38 -20.06
CA HIS A 145 5.29 -1.31 -21.14
C HIS A 145 6.24 -0.64 -22.14
N VAL A 146 7.21 -1.40 -22.64
CA VAL A 146 8.11 -0.95 -23.71
C VAL A 146 8.40 -2.08 -24.68
N SER A 147 8.51 -1.73 -25.95
CA SER A 147 8.86 -2.69 -27.00
C SER A 147 10.36 -2.62 -27.29
N LEU A 148 11.12 -3.60 -26.78
CA LEU A 148 12.56 -3.71 -26.98
C LEU A 148 12.91 -5.10 -27.54
N ALA A 149 13.99 -5.16 -28.31
CA ALA A 149 14.57 -6.44 -28.71
C ALA A 149 15.01 -7.22 -27.45
N GLY A 150 14.55 -8.46 -27.29
CA GLY A 150 14.84 -9.30 -26.13
C GLY A 150 13.68 -10.20 -25.73
N THR A 151 13.76 -10.75 -24.51
CA THR A 151 12.72 -11.63 -23.97
C THR A 151 11.45 -10.83 -23.68
N ALA A 152 10.35 -11.21 -24.32
CA ALA A 152 9.04 -10.61 -24.07
C ALA A 152 8.52 -10.97 -22.68
N SER A 153 7.59 -10.16 -22.18
CA SER A 153 6.92 -10.25 -20.89
C SER A 153 7.88 -10.35 -19.69
N THR A 154 9.04 -9.70 -19.79
CA THR A 154 10.08 -9.69 -18.74
C THR A 154 10.24 -8.30 -18.15
N VAL A 155 10.36 -8.19 -16.83
CA VAL A 155 10.60 -6.91 -16.15
C VAL A 155 12.03 -6.44 -16.43
N ILE A 156 12.16 -5.26 -17.03
CA ILE A 156 13.47 -4.66 -17.37
C ILE A 156 13.91 -3.59 -16.37
N ALA A 157 12.96 -2.96 -15.71
CA ALA A 157 13.23 -1.94 -14.71
C ALA A 157 12.15 -1.98 -13.64
N GLN A 158 12.54 -1.58 -12.44
CA GLN A 158 11.63 -1.40 -11.32
C GLN A 158 11.91 -0.08 -10.64
N THR A 159 10.87 0.50 -10.05
CA THR A 159 10.97 1.70 -9.23
C THR A 159 10.11 1.53 -7.98
N PRO A 160 10.70 1.64 -6.78
CA PRO A 160 12.10 1.94 -6.48
C PRO A 160 13.07 0.77 -6.79
N ALA A 161 14.38 1.06 -6.84
CA ALA A 161 15.41 0.07 -7.18
C ALA A 161 15.55 -1.06 -6.14
N ALA A 162 16.10 -2.20 -6.55
CA ALA A 162 16.38 -3.34 -5.68
C ALA A 162 17.19 -2.91 -4.45
N GLY A 163 16.81 -3.37 -3.26
CA GLY A 163 17.50 -3.04 -2.01
C GLY A 163 17.33 -1.60 -1.53
N ALA A 164 16.52 -0.77 -2.21
CA ALA A 164 16.17 0.56 -1.70
C ALA A 164 15.51 0.44 -0.32
N LYS A 165 16.00 1.24 0.63
CA LYS A 165 15.53 1.27 2.01
C LYS A 165 14.65 2.50 2.23
N GLY A 166 13.60 2.34 3.04
CA GLY A 166 12.80 3.49 3.50
C GLY A 166 11.78 3.98 2.48
N VAL A 167 11.14 3.07 1.75
CA VAL A 167 9.99 3.45 0.93
C VAL A 167 8.81 3.70 1.85
N ASP A 168 8.32 4.94 1.88
CA ASP A 168 7.15 5.35 2.67
C ASP A 168 5.84 4.69 2.21
N ARG A 169 5.87 3.97 1.08
CA ARG A 169 4.73 3.25 0.50
C ARG A 169 5.13 1.84 0.06
N PRO A 170 4.25 0.84 0.23
CA PRO A 170 4.51 -0.52 -0.21
C PRO A 170 4.46 -0.70 -1.74
N LYS A 171 4.37 0.35 -2.56
CA LYS A 171 4.12 0.23 -4.00
C LYS A 171 5.41 0.16 -4.82
N VAL A 172 5.55 -0.88 -5.64
CA VAL A 172 6.67 -1.05 -6.59
C VAL A 172 6.12 -1.03 -8.01
N SER A 173 6.55 -0.05 -8.81
CA SER A 173 6.21 0.05 -10.22
C SER A 173 7.23 -0.74 -11.05
N ILE A 174 6.78 -1.39 -12.11
CA ILE A 174 7.61 -2.24 -12.97
C ILE A 174 7.49 -1.77 -14.42
N LEU A 175 8.55 -1.97 -15.19
CA LEU A 175 8.57 -1.77 -16.64
C LEU A 175 8.75 -3.13 -17.30
N LEU A 176 7.76 -3.53 -18.08
CA LEU A 176 7.72 -4.79 -18.80
C LEU A 176 8.21 -4.59 -20.24
N ASN A 177 9.02 -5.51 -20.73
CA ASN A 177 9.34 -5.61 -22.15
C ASN A 177 8.27 -6.42 -22.86
N ASP A 178 7.53 -5.85 -23.79
CA ASP A 178 6.56 -6.58 -24.62
C ASP A 178 7.21 -7.31 -25.81
N GLY A 179 8.52 -7.14 -25.98
CA GLY A 179 9.28 -7.69 -27.09
C GLY A 179 9.36 -6.73 -28.27
N PRO A 180 10.02 -7.11 -29.37
CA PRO A 180 10.10 -6.27 -30.54
C PRO A 180 8.70 -6.04 -31.12
N ASP A 181 8.37 -4.78 -31.39
CA ASP A 181 7.13 -4.42 -32.08
C ASP A 181 7.16 -4.98 -33.50
N GLU A 182 6.59 -6.16 -33.69
CA GLU A 182 6.41 -6.79 -35.00
C GLU A 182 5.54 -5.92 -35.92
N SER A 183 4.67 -5.07 -35.35
CA SER A 183 3.87 -4.08 -36.09
C SER A 183 4.72 -2.92 -36.63
N ALA A 184 5.91 -2.68 -36.06
CA ALA A 184 6.87 -1.73 -36.58
C ALA A 184 7.73 -2.29 -37.71
N GLN A 185 7.65 -3.60 -38.01
CA GLN A 185 8.23 -4.16 -39.24
C GLN A 185 7.37 -3.69 -40.42
N GLY A 186 7.74 -2.54 -40.99
CA GLY A 186 7.12 -2.03 -42.19
C GLY A 186 7.42 -2.95 -43.35
N TYR A 187 6.39 -3.60 -43.87
CA TYR A 187 6.46 -4.39 -45.09
C TYR A 187 6.30 -3.46 -46.31
N VAL A 188 6.92 -3.81 -47.44
CA VAL A 188 6.78 -3.05 -48.69
C VAL A 188 5.59 -3.60 -49.46
N MET A 189 4.57 -2.80 -49.72
CA MET A 189 3.39 -3.24 -50.46
C MET A 189 3.79 -3.80 -51.84
N PRO A 190 3.51 -5.09 -52.13
CA PRO A 190 3.81 -5.66 -53.44
C PRO A 190 2.87 -5.10 -54.51
N SER A 191 3.27 -5.18 -55.78
CA SER A 191 2.37 -4.91 -56.91
C SER A 191 1.39 -6.07 -57.07
N LEU A 192 0.12 -5.78 -56.85
CA LEU A 192 -1.06 -6.64 -57.03
C LEU A 192 -1.85 -6.29 -58.29
N VAL A 193 -1.52 -5.16 -58.96
CA VAL A 193 -2.11 -4.75 -60.25
C VAL A 193 -1.78 -5.79 -61.33
N GLY A 194 -2.79 -6.19 -62.11
CA GLY A 194 -2.66 -7.19 -63.17
C GLY A 194 -2.76 -8.65 -62.71
N PHE A 195 -2.88 -8.90 -61.39
CA PHE A 195 -3.16 -10.25 -60.86
C PHE A 195 -4.68 -10.47 -60.69
N THR A 196 -5.11 -11.73 -60.74
CA THR A 196 -6.46 -12.13 -60.32
C THR A 196 -6.63 -11.95 -58.81
N LEU A 197 -7.86 -11.82 -58.31
CA LEU A 197 -8.12 -11.71 -56.87
C LEU A 197 -7.44 -12.84 -56.05
N SER A 198 -7.47 -14.07 -56.55
CA SER A 198 -6.80 -15.23 -55.94
C SER A 198 -5.27 -15.10 -55.96
N GLY A 199 -4.68 -14.62 -57.06
CA GLY A 199 -3.25 -14.39 -57.18
C GLY A 199 -2.76 -13.23 -56.31
N ALA A 200 -3.55 -12.15 -56.22
CA ALA A 200 -3.27 -11.02 -55.34
C ALA A 200 -3.28 -11.44 -53.86
N TYR A 201 -4.25 -12.28 -53.47
CA TYR A 201 -4.30 -12.84 -52.12
C TYR A 201 -3.10 -13.75 -51.82
N ALA A 202 -2.72 -14.64 -52.75
CA ALA A 202 -1.54 -15.49 -52.61
C ALA A 202 -0.26 -14.66 -52.44
N ARG A 203 -0.12 -13.56 -53.18
CA ARG A 203 1.06 -12.70 -53.12
C ARG A 203 1.10 -11.81 -51.88
N ALA A 204 -0.04 -11.29 -51.44
CA ALA A 204 -0.15 -10.53 -50.18
C ALA A 204 0.09 -11.42 -48.96
N SER A 205 -0.43 -12.64 -48.95
CA SER A 205 -0.20 -13.60 -47.85
C SER A 205 1.24 -14.13 -47.81
N ALA A 206 1.89 -14.37 -48.96
CA ALA A 206 3.33 -14.63 -49.03
C ALA A 206 4.19 -13.47 -48.50
N SER A 207 3.61 -12.28 -48.49
CA SER A 207 4.18 -11.03 -48.00
C SER A 207 3.83 -10.75 -46.51
N GLY A 208 3.15 -11.69 -45.83
CA GLY A 208 2.71 -11.50 -44.43
C GLY A 208 1.57 -10.49 -44.26
N LEU A 209 0.99 -9.99 -45.35
CA LEU A 209 -0.11 -9.04 -45.39
C LEU A 209 -1.46 -9.78 -45.41
N ARG A 210 -2.45 -9.28 -44.68
CA ARG A 210 -3.84 -9.80 -44.72
C ARG A 210 -4.71 -8.80 -45.47
N ILE A 211 -5.34 -9.23 -46.56
CA ILE A 211 -6.31 -8.43 -47.32
C ILE A 211 -7.67 -8.54 -46.60
N VAL A 212 -8.20 -7.41 -46.12
CA VAL A 212 -9.45 -7.38 -45.32
C VAL A 212 -10.67 -7.08 -46.20
N SER A 213 -10.52 -6.45 -47.38
CA SER A 213 -11.64 -6.19 -48.30
C SER A 213 -11.19 -6.02 -49.75
N ALA A 214 -11.88 -6.68 -50.66
CA ALA A 214 -11.92 -6.32 -52.08
C ALA A 214 -13.30 -5.72 -52.34
N GLU A 215 -13.36 -4.46 -52.78
CA GLU A 215 -14.62 -3.80 -53.15
C GLU A 215 -14.78 -3.87 -54.66
N ASP A 216 -15.89 -4.43 -55.13
CA ASP A 216 -16.32 -4.35 -56.52
C ASP A 216 -16.78 -2.91 -56.81
N VAL A 217 -16.02 -2.18 -57.62
CA VAL A 217 -16.44 -0.85 -58.09
C VAL A 217 -17.52 -1.05 -59.14
N THR A 218 -18.77 -0.80 -58.77
CA THR A 218 -19.88 -0.66 -59.74
C THR A 218 -19.69 0.66 -60.50
N PRO A 219 -19.75 0.72 -61.85
CA PRO A 219 -19.44 1.93 -62.62
C PRO A 219 -20.43 3.11 -62.48
N ASN A 220 -21.35 3.10 -61.51
CA ASN A 220 -22.44 4.07 -61.49
C ASN A 220 -22.79 4.57 -60.08
N ALA A 221 -21.81 5.18 -59.41
CA ALA A 221 -22.08 6.13 -58.35
C ALA A 221 -21.61 7.53 -58.81
N PRO A 222 -22.46 8.56 -58.78
CA PRO A 222 -22.07 9.90 -59.19
C PRO A 222 -20.93 10.43 -58.31
N LEU A 223 -19.90 11.00 -58.97
CA LEU A 223 -18.70 11.53 -58.31
C LEU A 223 -19.07 12.57 -57.24
N PRO A 224 -18.55 12.49 -56.00
CA PRO A 224 -18.44 13.66 -55.16
C PRO A 224 -17.36 14.59 -55.74
N THR A 225 -17.79 15.76 -56.21
CA THR A 225 -16.91 16.84 -56.65
C THR A 225 -16.18 17.44 -55.45
N THR A 226 -14.96 16.99 -55.20
CA THR A 226 -13.99 17.71 -54.37
C THR A 226 -12.65 17.76 -55.13
N PRO A 227 -12.05 18.94 -55.36
CA PRO A 227 -10.79 19.03 -56.09
C PRO A 227 -9.64 18.61 -55.16
N ALA A 228 -9.02 17.46 -55.43
CA ALA A 228 -7.74 17.07 -54.86
C ALA A 228 -6.60 17.34 -55.88
N PRO A 229 -5.37 17.61 -55.42
CA PRO A 229 -4.27 18.09 -56.27
C PRO A 229 -3.84 17.02 -57.29
N GLN A 230 -3.56 17.47 -58.52
CA GLN A 230 -3.14 16.61 -59.62
C GLN A 230 -1.86 15.81 -59.27
N PRO A 231 -1.85 14.48 -59.43
CA PRO A 231 -0.62 13.70 -59.44
C PRO A 231 0.14 13.95 -60.75
N VAL A 232 1.44 14.15 -60.61
CA VAL A 232 2.46 14.17 -61.67
C VAL A 232 2.26 13.06 -62.73
N PRO A 233 2.52 13.33 -64.02
CA PRO A 233 2.30 12.37 -65.10
C PRO A 233 3.34 11.25 -65.04
N GLN A 234 2.93 10.06 -64.62
CA GLN A 234 3.68 8.82 -64.81
C GLN A 234 3.26 8.16 -66.14
N PRO A 235 4.16 7.48 -66.86
CA PRO A 235 3.84 6.85 -68.14
C PRO A 235 2.81 5.73 -67.93
N ASN A 236 1.64 5.87 -68.56
CA ASN A 236 0.65 4.80 -68.61
C ASN A 236 1.24 3.59 -69.34
N PRO A 237 1.27 2.38 -68.74
CA PRO A 237 1.49 1.16 -69.50
C PRO A 237 0.37 1.00 -70.55
N PRO A 238 0.65 0.39 -71.71
CA PRO A 238 -0.39 0.12 -72.70
C PRO A 238 -1.47 -0.77 -72.08
N ALA A 239 -2.73 -0.38 -72.30
CA ALA A 239 -3.90 -1.11 -71.84
C ALA A 239 -3.84 -2.56 -72.37
N PRO A 240 -3.95 -3.59 -71.51
CA PRO A 240 -4.11 -4.95 -71.98
C PRO A 240 -5.49 -5.08 -72.62
N THR A 241 -5.51 -5.19 -73.95
CA THR A 241 -6.69 -5.54 -74.74
C THR A 241 -7.06 -6.98 -74.43
N GLY A 242 -8.12 -7.18 -73.64
CA GLY A 242 -8.63 -8.50 -73.24
C GLY A 242 -8.70 -8.63 -71.72
N LEU A 243 -9.66 -7.95 -71.09
CA LEU A 243 -9.85 -8.00 -69.64
C LEU A 243 -10.83 -9.12 -69.31
N THR A 244 -10.33 -10.18 -68.66
CA THR A 244 -11.15 -11.19 -68.00
C THR A 244 -11.72 -10.59 -66.71
N PRO A 245 -13.02 -10.79 -66.41
CA PRO A 245 -13.63 -10.34 -65.16
C PRO A 245 -12.80 -10.79 -63.93
N GLY A 246 -12.53 -9.88 -62.98
CA GLY A 246 -11.85 -10.20 -61.72
C GLY A 246 -10.34 -9.93 -61.64
N ILE A 247 -9.79 -9.11 -62.55
CA ILE A 247 -8.40 -8.60 -62.49
C ILE A 247 -8.33 -7.31 -61.67
N VAL A 248 -7.30 -7.14 -60.85
CA VAL A 248 -7.06 -5.93 -60.04
C VAL A 248 -6.51 -4.78 -60.92
N VAL A 249 -7.23 -3.65 -60.97
CA VAL A 249 -6.84 -2.42 -61.71
C VAL A 249 -6.08 -1.45 -60.82
N ALA A 250 -6.50 -1.34 -59.57
CA ALA A 250 -5.93 -0.40 -58.62
C ALA A 250 -5.83 -1.05 -57.24
N GLN A 251 -4.81 -0.64 -56.51
CA GLN A 251 -4.56 -1.04 -55.13
C GLN A 251 -4.31 0.20 -54.27
N SER A 252 -4.76 0.15 -53.03
CA SER A 252 -4.46 1.14 -52.01
C SER A 252 -4.11 0.43 -50.71
N PRO A 253 -2.91 0.64 -50.12
CA PRO A 253 -1.82 1.52 -50.57
C PRO A 253 -1.14 1.12 -51.89
N LEU A 254 -0.49 2.10 -52.55
CA LEU A 254 0.26 1.90 -53.80
C LEU A 254 1.42 0.91 -53.62
N ALA A 255 1.82 0.26 -54.69
CA ALA A 255 3.01 -0.60 -54.69
C ALA A 255 4.24 0.20 -54.23
N GLY A 256 5.07 -0.39 -53.39
CA GLY A 256 6.26 0.27 -52.83
C GLY A 256 6.01 1.10 -51.57
N HIS A 257 4.77 1.35 -51.15
CA HIS A 257 4.49 2.03 -49.88
C HIS A 257 4.75 1.12 -48.67
N ARG A 258 5.19 1.72 -47.57
CA ARG A 258 5.37 1.03 -46.28
C ARG A 258 4.00 0.73 -45.67
N VAL A 259 3.75 -0.54 -45.40
CA VAL A 259 2.52 -1.04 -44.78
C VAL A 259 2.86 -1.85 -43.53
N ALA A 260 2.06 -1.71 -42.48
CA ALA A 260 2.22 -2.47 -41.25
C ALA A 260 1.43 -3.79 -41.30
N ARG A 261 1.84 -4.76 -40.49
CA ARG A 261 1.11 -6.02 -40.31
C ARG A 261 -0.28 -5.74 -39.72
N GLY A 262 -1.32 -5.90 -40.53
CA GLY A 262 -2.72 -5.63 -40.14
C GLY A 262 -3.36 -4.43 -40.85
N ASP A 263 -2.59 -3.68 -41.66
CA ASP A 263 -3.15 -2.62 -42.50
C ASP A 263 -4.13 -3.18 -43.54
N THR A 264 -5.25 -2.48 -43.72
CA THR A 264 -6.27 -2.87 -44.69
C THR A 264 -5.82 -2.49 -46.11
N VAL A 265 -5.60 -3.50 -46.94
CA VAL A 265 -5.38 -3.32 -48.39
C VAL A 265 -6.73 -3.31 -49.10
N ARG A 266 -7.02 -2.22 -49.82
CA ARG A 266 -8.18 -2.10 -50.71
C ARG A 266 -7.77 -2.39 -52.15
N LEU A 267 -8.55 -3.21 -52.84
CA LEU A 267 -8.35 -3.55 -54.25
C LEU A 267 -9.59 -3.15 -55.05
N SER A 268 -9.37 -2.59 -56.25
CA SER A 268 -10.42 -2.30 -57.23
C SER A 268 -10.30 -3.25 -58.41
N LEU A 269 -11.40 -3.93 -58.76
CA LEU A 269 -11.45 -5.01 -59.76
C LEU A 269 -12.09 -4.53 -61.08
N VAL A 270 -11.66 -5.12 -62.21
CA VAL A 270 -12.36 -5.01 -63.51
C VAL A 270 -13.57 -5.94 -63.49
N HIS A 271 -14.72 -5.43 -63.91
CA HIS A 271 -15.88 -6.23 -64.31
C HIS A 271 -15.68 -6.83 -65.70
#